data_AF-A0A3D3GI35-F1
#
_entry.id   AF-A0A3D3GI35-F1
#
_cell.length_a   1.000
_cell.length_b   1.000
_cell.length_c   1.000
_cell.angle_alpha   90.00
_cell.angle_beta   90.00
_cell.angle_gamma   90.00
#
_symmetry.space_group_name_H-M   'P 1'
#
loop_
_entity.id
_entity.type
_entity.pdbx_description
1 polymer ?
#
loop_
_entity_poly.entity_id
_entity_poly.type
_entity_poly.pdbx_seq_one_letter_code
_entity_poly.pdbx_strand_id
1 'polypeptide(L)'
;MKDKKRNLSDSLTVLVFKDSYAARTFRVPLSWINRIGSWIGLLVLISVLSGFLAVKFYWASRMASPARVQELEFELQDLKASLMPQKQPALNEVASPVPEMTTSPEAGTEQASSDEANIKQLFPEAQLANPDTVPIGIHSPKVVWEGKSLAVNFAIQYRNEDGKNQQGKIVVLAYGPEALLTYPAGVLNFSGSGSLLTADKGEYFSVSRFREVKAKFGPVASTDHLRNVDIFLFENSGKLLVHQNFKTGPAKNREPSPRPAASAKGF
;
A
#
# COMPACT_ATOMS: atom_id res chain seq x y z
N MET A 1 18.04 -54.41 -0.15
CA MET A 1 19.27 -53.76 0.33
C MET A 1 19.61 -52.62 -0.62
N LYS A 2 19.42 -51.37 -0.19
CA LYS A 2 19.72 -50.16 -0.99
C LYS A 2 20.95 -49.50 -0.38
N ASP A 3 21.96 -49.30 -1.22
CA ASP A 3 23.28 -48.85 -0.82
C ASP A 3 23.26 -47.48 -0.13
N LYS A 4 23.73 -47.49 1.11
CA LYS A 4 24.10 -46.32 1.90
C LYS A 4 25.38 -45.72 1.31
N LYS A 5 25.27 -45.05 0.16
CA LYS A 5 26.39 -44.26 -0.42
C LYS A 5 26.81 -43.23 0.63
N ARG A 6 28.04 -43.39 1.13
CA ARG A 6 28.62 -42.57 2.19
C ARG A 6 28.85 -41.16 1.66
N ASN A 7 28.14 -40.18 2.22
CA ASN A 7 28.41 -38.74 2.09
C ASN A 7 29.74 -38.40 2.79
N LEU A 8 30.87 -38.69 2.16
CA LEU A 8 32.20 -38.49 2.77
C LEU A 8 32.94 -37.23 2.29
N SER A 9 32.29 -36.29 1.58
CA SER A 9 33.01 -35.12 1.05
C SER A 9 32.15 -33.87 0.83
N ASP A 10 31.29 -33.50 1.78
CA ASP A 10 30.40 -32.33 1.63
C ASP A 10 30.88 -31.07 2.37
N SER A 11 32.09 -31.11 2.96
CA SER A 11 32.68 -29.96 3.66
C SER A 11 34.14 -29.75 3.26
N LEU A 12 34.48 -28.54 2.83
CA LEU A 12 35.84 -28.06 2.63
C LEU A 12 36.36 -27.53 3.97
N THR A 13 37.46 -28.08 4.48
CA THR A 13 38.10 -27.54 5.69
C THR A 13 39.23 -26.60 5.29
N VAL A 14 39.07 -25.32 5.60
CA VAL A 14 40.10 -24.29 5.40
C VAL A 14 40.87 -24.12 6.70
N LEU A 15 42.17 -24.34 6.65
CA LEU A 15 43.09 -24.13 7.76
C LEU A 15 43.71 -22.74 7.61
N VAL A 16 43.45 -21.85 8.56
CA VAL A 16 44.04 -20.51 8.60
C VAL A 16 45.02 -20.46 9.76
N PHE A 17 46.29 -20.28 9.44
CA PHE A 17 47.33 -20.06 10.43
C PHE A 17 47.45 -18.57 10.70
N LYS A 18 47.20 -18.17 11.95
CA LYS A 18 47.47 -16.81 12.41
C LYS A 18 48.52 -16.91 13.52
N ASP A 19 49.66 -16.27 13.31
CA ASP A 19 50.80 -16.19 14.25
C ASP A 19 51.32 -17.57 14.71
N SER A 20 52.09 -18.23 13.83
CA SER A 20 53.02 -19.38 14.02
C SER A 20 52.63 -20.61 14.86
N TYR A 21 51.57 -20.62 15.68
CA TYR A 21 51.29 -21.74 16.60
C TYR A 21 49.81 -22.04 16.86
N ALA A 22 48.85 -21.26 16.33
CA ALA A 22 47.42 -21.55 16.44
C ALA A 22 46.73 -21.64 15.06
N ALA A 23 46.43 -22.86 14.62
CA ALA A 23 45.62 -23.10 13.42
C ALA A 23 44.12 -22.98 13.76
N ARG A 24 43.41 -22.08 13.08
CA ARG A 24 41.94 -22.05 13.13
C ARG A 24 41.40 -22.85 11.95
N THR A 25 40.53 -23.81 12.23
CA THR A 25 39.85 -24.61 11.21
C THR A 25 38.47 -24.03 10.94
N PHE A 26 38.19 -23.75 9.67
CA PHE A 26 36.87 -23.36 9.20
C PHE A 26 36.33 -24.45 8.29
N ARG A 27 35.20 -25.06 8.66
CA ARG A 27 34.51 -26.02 7.80
C ARG A 27 33.44 -25.29 7.00
N VAL A 28 33.64 -25.18 5.70
CA VAL A 28 32.68 -24.59 4.77
C VAL A 28 31.96 -25.73 4.05
N PRO A 29 30.63 -25.86 4.17
CA PRO A 29 29.90 -26.88 3.43
C PRO A 29 29.95 -26.55 1.92
N LEU A 30 30.24 -27.55 1.07
CA LEU A 30 30.31 -27.36 -0.38
C LEU A 30 28.97 -26.91 -0.97
N SER A 31 27.87 -27.28 -0.33
CA SER A 31 26.53 -26.82 -0.70
C SER A 31 26.38 -25.29 -0.65
N TRP A 32 27.12 -24.60 0.23
CA TRP A 32 27.09 -23.13 0.29
C TRP A 32 27.83 -22.51 -0.89
N ILE A 33 28.98 -23.09 -1.29
CA ILE A 33 29.74 -22.66 -2.46
C ILE A 33 28.91 -22.85 -3.74
N ASN A 34 28.24 -23.99 -3.90
CA ASN A 34 27.40 -24.24 -5.07
C ASN A 34 26.21 -23.27 -5.16
N ARG A 35 25.59 -22.94 -4.01
CA ARG A 35 24.53 -21.92 -3.95
C ARG A 35 25.05 -20.54 -4.37
N ILE A 36 26.19 -20.10 -3.85
CA ILE A 36 26.78 -18.81 -4.22
C ILE A 36 27.17 -18.78 -5.70
N GLY A 37 27.77 -19.85 -6.21
CA GLY A 37 28.10 -19.98 -7.63
C GLY A 37 26.86 -19.86 -8.53
N SER A 38 25.75 -20.48 -8.13
CA SER A 38 24.47 -20.35 -8.83
C SER A 38 23.94 -18.92 -8.83
N TRP A 39 24.00 -18.22 -7.69
CA TRP A 39 23.59 -16.81 -7.59
C TRP A 39 24.47 -15.89 -8.45
N ILE A 40 25.78 -16.08 -8.44
CA ILE A 40 26.71 -15.30 -9.28
C ILE A 40 26.42 -15.57 -10.76
N GLY A 41 26.22 -16.83 -11.15
CA GLY A 41 25.87 -17.21 -12.52
C GLY A 41 24.56 -16.56 -12.99
N LEU A 42 23.53 -16.54 -12.15
CA LEU A 42 22.27 -15.87 -12.44
C LEU A 42 22.45 -14.36 -12.63
N LEU A 43 23.26 -13.71 -11.79
CA LEU A 43 23.51 -12.28 -11.88
C LEU A 43 24.26 -11.91 -13.17
N VAL A 44 25.26 -12.71 -13.55
CA VAL A 44 25.96 -12.56 -14.84
C VAL A 44 24.99 -12.73 -16.01
N LEU A 45 24.12 -13.75 -15.96
CA LEU A 45 23.10 -13.99 -17.00
C LEU A 45 22.15 -12.78 -17.16
N ILE A 46 21.63 -12.23 -16.06
CA ILE A 46 20.76 -11.05 -16.08
C ILE A 46 21.49 -9.84 -16.68
N SER A 47 22.77 -9.66 -16.33
CA SER A 47 23.59 -8.54 -16.83
C SER A 47 23.79 -8.62 -18.35
N VAL A 48 24.09 -9.82 -18.87
CA VAL A 48 24.22 -10.06 -20.32
C VAL A 48 22.88 -9.82 -21.04
N LEU A 49 21.78 -10.33 -20.48
CA LEU A 49 20.44 -10.15 -21.05
C LEU A 49 20.02 -8.68 -21.09
N SER A 50 20.34 -7.93 -20.02
CA SER A 50 20.10 -6.49 -19.94
C SER A 50 20.91 -5.72 -20.99
N GLY A 51 22.19 -6.05 -21.16
CA GLY A 51 23.03 -5.45 -22.21
C GLY A 51 22.48 -5.71 -23.61
N PHE A 52 22.04 -6.94 -23.89
CA PHE A 52 21.43 -7.29 -25.17
C PHE A 52 20.13 -6.50 -25.44
N LEU A 53 19.26 -6.39 -24.43
CA LEU A 53 18.03 -5.59 -24.52
C LEU A 53 18.34 -4.11 -24.75
N ALA A 54 19.31 -3.54 -24.02
CA ALA A 54 19.70 -2.15 -24.17
C ALA A 54 20.18 -1.85 -25.59
N VAL A 55 21.01 -2.72 -26.19
CA VAL A 55 21.43 -2.59 -27.59
C VAL A 55 20.22 -2.69 -28.52
N LYS A 56 19.35 -3.69 -28.36
CA LYS A 56 18.16 -3.83 -29.21
C LYS A 56 17.26 -2.59 -29.16
N PHE A 57 16.98 -2.05 -27.97
CA PHE A 57 16.18 -0.85 -27.82
C PHE A 57 16.88 0.39 -28.37
N TYR A 58 18.20 0.51 -28.20
CA TYR A 58 18.97 1.60 -28.79
C TYR A 58 18.85 1.64 -30.32
N TRP A 59 18.93 0.48 -30.97
CA TRP A 59 18.74 0.36 -32.41
C TRP A 59 17.30 0.69 -32.83
N ALA A 60 16.30 0.21 -32.08
CA ALA A 60 14.90 0.56 -32.33
C ALA A 60 14.64 2.07 -32.19
N SER A 61 15.20 2.71 -31.16
CA SER A 61 15.08 4.16 -30.95
C SER A 61 15.78 4.98 -32.02
N ARG A 62 16.90 4.50 -32.59
CA ARG A 62 17.52 5.16 -33.76
C ARG A 62 16.67 5.08 -35.03
N MET A 63 15.84 4.05 -35.16
CA MET A 63 14.90 3.91 -36.28
C MET A 63 13.59 4.68 -36.06
N ALA A 64 13.26 5.04 -34.82
CA ALA A 64 12.13 5.91 -34.54
C ALA A 64 12.45 7.33 -35.05
N SER A 65 11.86 7.70 -36.19
CA SER A 65 12.07 9.01 -36.78
C SER A 65 11.53 10.10 -35.85
N PRO A 66 12.32 11.15 -35.53
CA PRO A 66 11.83 12.28 -34.72
C PRO A 66 10.64 12.98 -35.39
N ALA A 67 10.52 12.86 -36.71
CA ALA A 67 9.36 13.33 -37.48
C ALA A 67 8.03 12.71 -37.00
N ARG A 68 8.03 11.45 -36.57
CA ARG A 68 6.81 10.78 -36.10
C ARG A 68 6.35 11.30 -34.73
N VAL A 69 7.28 11.76 -33.89
CA VAL A 69 6.93 12.40 -32.61
C VAL A 69 6.28 13.76 -32.87
N GLN A 70 6.81 14.54 -33.81
CA GLN A 70 6.21 15.82 -34.20
C GLN A 70 4.81 15.63 -34.82
N GLU A 71 4.61 14.59 -35.63
CA GLU A 71 3.30 14.25 -36.18
C GLU A 71 2.28 13.88 -35.08
N LEU A 72 2.69 13.06 -34.11
CA LEU A 72 1.83 12.70 -32.97
C LEU A 72 1.53 13.89 -32.05
N GLU A 73 2.50 14.79 -31.83
CA GLU A 73 2.26 16.03 -31.08
C GLU A 73 1.27 16.94 -31.79
N PHE A 74 1.35 17.02 -33.13
CA PHE A 74 0.41 17.77 -33.95
C PHE A 74 -1.00 17.16 -33.89
N GLU A 75 -1.14 15.84 -34.04
CA GLU A 75 -2.42 15.14 -33.91
C GLU A 75 -3.06 15.33 -32.53
N LEU A 76 -2.26 15.28 -31.46
CA LEU A 76 -2.76 15.53 -30.10
C LEU A 76 -3.22 16.98 -29.91
N GLN A 77 -2.53 17.93 -30.54
CA GLN A 77 -2.92 19.34 -30.48
C GLN A 77 -4.23 19.58 -31.24
N ASP A 78 -4.42 18.93 -32.38
CA ASP A 78 -5.64 19.00 -33.19
C ASP A 78 -6.84 18.35 -32.47
N LEU A 79 -6.64 17.17 -31.86
CA LEU A 79 -7.65 16.52 -31.01
C LEU A 79 -8.03 17.39 -29.81
N LYS A 80 -7.07 18.07 -29.20
CA LYS A 80 -7.35 18.96 -28.07
C LYS A 80 -8.12 20.21 -28.51
N ALA A 81 -7.81 20.75 -29.69
CA ALA A 81 -8.51 21.90 -30.26
C ALA A 81 -9.97 21.55 -30.62
N SER A 82 -10.22 20.35 -31.16
CA SER A 82 -11.57 19.90 -31.51
C SER A 82 -12.48 19.62 -30.31
N LEU A 83 -11.91 19.29 -29.14
CA LEU A 83 -12.68 19.04 -27.90
C LEU A 83 -13.00 20.30 -27.09
N MET A 84 -12.33 21.43 -27.33
CA MET A 84 -12.53 22.66 -26.55
C MET A 84 -13.82 23.47 -26.80
N PRO A 85 -14.58 23.36 -27.91
CA PRO A 85 -15.80 24.17 -28.08
C PRO A 85 -17.06 23.65 -27.37
N GLN A 86 -17.07 22.42 -26.82
CA GLN A 86 -18.30 21.76 -26.37
C GLN A 86 -18.50 21.75 -24.84
N LYS A 87 -18.07 22.82 -24.15
CA LYS A 87 -18.44 23.07 -22.75
C LYS A 87 -19.26 24.35 -22.67
N GLN A 88 -20.46 24.32 -23.26
CA GLN A 88 -21.47 25.34 -23.00
C GLN A 88 -22.09 25.14 -21.61
N PRO A 89 -22.46 26.23 -20.93
CA PRO A 89 -23.01 26.22 -19.58
C PRO A 89 -24.49 25.88 -19.62
N ALA A 90 -24.85 24.64 -19.29
CA ALA A 90 -26.22 24.27 -18.94
C ALA A 90 -26.30 24.13 -17.41
N LEU A 91 -26.53 25.26 -16.74
CA LEU A 91 -26.84 25.32 -15.32
C LEU A 91 -27.97 26.33 -15.11
N ASN A 92 -29.11 26.05 -15.74
CA ASN A 92 -30.44 26.53 -15.37
C ASN A 92 -31.25 25.27 -15.05
N GLU A 93 -31.60 25.06 -13.78
CA GLU A 93 -32.91 25.45 -13.24
C GLU A 93 -33.88 24.27 -13.33
N VAL A 94 -33.90 23.42 -12.29
CA VAL A 94 -35.15 22.81 -11.80
C VAL A 94 -34.99 22.59 -10.28
N ALA A 95 -35.50 23.54 -9.50
CA ALA A 95 -35.85 23.33 -8.11
C ALA A 95 -37.28 22.77 -8.07
N SER A 96 -37.46 21.57 -7.53
CA SER A 96 -38.78 21.03 -7.17
C SER A 96 -38.84 20.80 -5.66
N PRO A 97 -39.88 21.30 -4.96
CA PRO A 97 -40.09 21.06 -3.54
C PRO A 97 -40.70 19.67 -3.30
N VAL A 98 -40.15 18.97 -2.29
CA VAL A 98 -40.62 17.66 -1.83
C VAL A 98 -41.70 17.85 -0.74
N PRO A 99 -42.84 17.15 -0.80
CA PRO A 99 -43.89 17.22 0.21
C PRO A 99 -43.57 16.33 1.43
N GLU A 100 -43.86 16.87 2.62
CA GLU A 100 -43.91 16.15 3.89
C GLU A 100 -44.95 15.02 3.84
N MET A 101 -44.54 13.80 4.21
CA MET A 101 -45.45 12.79 4.74
C MET A 101 -44.86 12.12 5.97
N THR A 102 -45.55 12.42 7.07
CA THR A 102 -45.57 11.78 8.37
C THR A 102 -46.03 10.33 8.26
N THR A 103 -45.27 9.37 8.79
CA THR A 103 -45.81 8.16 9.47
C THR A 103 -44.72 7.44 10.29
N SER A 104 -44.98 7.39 11.60
CA SER A 104 -44.52 6.39 12.59
C SER A 104 -45.31 5.07 12.33
N PRO A 105 -44.85 3.83 12.60
CA PRO A 105 -44.40 3.38 13.94
C PRO A 105 -43.35 2.25 14.00
N GLU A 106 -43.04 1.86 15.24
CA GLU A 106 -42.83 0.48 15.71
C GLU A 106 -41.42 0.12 16.22
N ALA A 107 -41.39 -0.13 17.52
CA ALA A 107 -40.25 -0.55 18.31
C ALA A 107 -40.11 -2.07 18.24
N GLY A 108 -38.90 -2.55 17.93
CA GLY A 108 -38.57 -3.97 18.03
C GLY A 108 -37.27 -4.34 17.34
N THR A 109 -36.18 -4.33 18.12
CA THR A 109 -35.08 -5.30 18.06
C THR A 109 -34.40 -5.57 16.71
N GLU A 110 -33.30 -4.86 16.44
CA GLU A 110 -31.99 -5.39 16.01
C GLU A 110 -31.07 -4.22 15.61
N GLN A 111 -30.42 -3.59 16.61
CA GLN A 111 -29.30 -2.66 16.40
C GLN A 111 -28.05 -3.46 16.06
N ALA A 112 -27.99 -3.99 14.84
CA ALA A 112 -26.77 -4.48 14.25
C ALA A 112 -26.73 -4.03 12.79
N SER A 113 -25.60 -3.47 12.36
CA SER A 113 -25.21 -3.21 10.96
C SER A 113 -25.59 -1.87 10.28
N SER A 114 -25.54 -0.72 10.97
CA SER A 114 -25.47 0.59 10.26
C SER A 114 -24.15 0.80 9.51
N ASP A 115 -23.09 0.07 9.88
CA ASP A 115 -21.75 0.28 9.30
C ASP A 115 -21.58 -0.38 7.93
N GLU A 116 -22.27 -1.48 7.63
CA GLU A 116 -22.13 -2.17 6.33
C GLU A 116 -22.78 -1.40 5.17
N ALA A 117 -23.87 -0.68 5.43
CA ALA A 117 -24.58 0.08 4.41
C ALA A 117 -23.72 1.22 3.82
N ASN A 118 -22.89 1.85 4.66
CA ASN A 118 -22.00 2.93 4.24
C ASN A 118 -20.82 2.41 3.39
N ILE A 119 -20.32 1.21 3.67
CA ILE A 119 -19.21 0.61 2.92
C ILE A 119 -19.62 0.32 1.48
N LYS A 120 -20.85 -0.19 1.27
CA LYS A 120 -21.37 -0.49 -0.08
C LYS A 120 -21.51 0.77 -0.95
N GLN A 121 -21.71 1.95 -0.36
CA GLN A 121 -21.71 3.21 -1.12
C GLN A 121 -20.30 3.62 -1.55
N LEU A 122 -19.31 3.38 -0.69
CA LEU A 122 -17.90 3.68 -0.99
C LEU A 122 -17.30 2.71 -2.00
N PHE A 123 -17.75 1.44 -1.97
CA PHE A 123 -17.27 0.36 -2.82
C PHE A 123 -18.44 -0.55 -3.26
N PRO A 124 -19.21 -0.15 -4.29
CA PRO A 124 -20.38 -0.92 -4.72
C PRO A 124 -20.05 -2.34 -5.21
N GLU A 125 -18.82 -2.53 -5.69
CA GLU A 125 -18.33 -3.83 -6.19
C GLU A 125 -17.66 -4.68 -5.12
N ALA A 126 -17.38 -4.13 -3.92
CA ALA A 126 -16.64 -4.86 -2.90
C ALA A 126 -17.52 -5.92 -2.22
N GLN A 127 -17.16 -7.18 -2.43
CA GLN A 127 -17.69 -8.29 -1.63
C GLN A 127 -16.93 -8.34 -0.29
N LEU A 128 -17.66 -8.28 0.81
CA LEU A 128 -17.07 -8.39 2.15
C LEU A 128 -16.71 -9.85 2.42
N ALA A 129 -15.44 -10.11 2.77
CA ALA A 129 -15.03 -11.44 3.23
C ALA A 129 -15.56 -11.70 4.66
N ASN A 130 -15.88 -12.96 4.98
CA ASN A 130 -16.22 -13.32 6.35
C ASN A 130 -14.97 -13.14 7.24
N PRO A 131 -15.01 -12.25 8.27
CA PRO A 131 -13.85 -11.89 9.07
C PRO A 131 -13.18 -13.08 9.76
N ASP A 132 -13.93 -14.15 10.08
CA ASP A 132 -13.41 -15.34 10.75
C ASP A 132 -12.56 -16.23 9.83
N THR A 133 -12.73 -16.08 8.52
CA THR A 133 -12.01 -16.88 7.51
C THR A 133 -10.78 -16.15 6.94
N VAL A 134 -10.64 -14.86 7.23
CA VAL A 134 -9.58 -14.02 6.68
C VAL A 134 -8.30 -14.15 7.52
N PRO A 135 -7.18 -14.65 6.94
CA PRO A 135 -5.96 -14.94 7.70
C PRO A 135 -5.10 -13.70 7.97
N ILE A 136 -5.65 -12.50 7.81
CA ILE A 136 -4.94 -11.23 7.96
C ILE A 136 -5.75 -10.27 8.82
N GLY A 137 -5.08 -9.49 9.67
CA GLY A 137 -5.73 -8.52 10.54
C GLY A 137 -4.90 -7.26 10.74
N ILE A 138 -5.57 -6.20 11.18
CA ILE A 138 -4.95 -4.95 11.62
C ILE A 138 -4.70 -5.04 13.13
N HIS A 139 -3.48 -4.70 13.54
CA HIS A 139 -3.02 -4.77 14.93
C HIS A 139 -2.42 -3.42 15.37
N SER A 140 -2.63 -3.11 16.65
CA SER A 140 -2.10 -1.92 17.34
C SER A 140 -2.28 -0.60 16.57
N PRO A 141 -3.49 -0.29 16.08
CA PRO A 141 -3.75 0.96 15.38
C PRO A 141 -3.54 2.14 16.33
N LYS A 142 -2.75 3.11 15.88
CA LYS A 142 -2.36 4.30 16.63
C LYS A 142 -2.55 5.54 15.78
N VAL A 143 -3.55 6.31 16.16
CA VAL A 143 -3.93 7.57 15.50
C VAL A 143 -3.48 8.73 16.38
N VAL A 144 -2.56 9.56 15.89
CA VAL A 144 -1.92 10.63 16.66
C VAL A 144 -1.83 11.90 15.82
N TRP A 145 -2.21 13.02 16.41
CA TRP A 145 -1.95 14.35 15.85
C TRP A 145 -0.48 14.75 16.03
N GLU A 146 0.17 15.11 14.93
CA GLU A 146 1.52 15.69 14.83
C GLU A 146 1.39 17.13 14.32
N GLY A 147 1.09 18.07 15.23
CA GLY A 147 0.80 19.45 14.87
C GLY A 147 -0.49 19.55 14.04
N LYS A 148 -0.36 20.01 12.78
CA LYS A 148 -1.49 20.13 11.83
C LYS A 148 -1.70 18.88 10.97
N SER A 149 -0.99 17.78 11.23
CA SER A 149 -1.11 16.55 10.45
C SER A 149 -1.57 15.39 11.34
N LEU A 150 -2.39 14.50 10.80
CA LEU A 150 -2.82 13.27 11.45
C LEU A 150 -1.91 12.12 10.99
N ALA A 151 -1.22 11.48 11.93
CA ALA A 151 -0.42 10.29 11.68
C ALA A 151 -1.17 9.04 12.13
N VAL A 152 -1.32 8.09 11.22
CA VAL A 152 -1.98 6.79 11.45
C VAL A 152 -0.92 5.71 11.26
N ASN A 153 -0.57 5.03 12.34
CA ASN A 153 0.38 3.92 12.32
C ASN A 153 -0.34 2.65 12.75
N PHE A 154 -0.17 1.56 12.02
CA PHE A 154 -0.74 0.27 12.37
C PHE A 154 0.14 -0.85 11.83
N ALA A 155 -0.09 -2.04 12.34
CA ALA A 155 0.53 -3.25 11.81
C ALA A 155 -0.49 -4.11 11.09
N ILE A 156 -0.06 -4.76 10.02
CA ILE A 156 -0.78 -5.84 9.38
C ILE A 156 -0.10 -7.13 9.79
N GLN A 157 -0.87 -8.10 10.30
CA GLN A 157 -0.36 -9.39 10.74
C GLN A 157 -1.06 -10.53 10.00
N TYR A 158 -0.26 -11.49 9.50
CA TYR A 158 -0.75 -12.75 8.98
C TYR A 158 -0.91 -13.74 10.15
N ARG A 159 -2.11 -14.31 10.31
CA ARG A 159 -2.50 -15.13 11.46
C ARG A 159 -2.23 -16.62 11.25
N ASN A 160 -2.15 -17.10 10.01
CA ASN A 160 -1.91 -18.51 9.74
C ASN A 160 -0.42 -18.85 9.86
N GLU A 161 -0.14 -20.07 10.32
CA GLU A 161 1.22 -20.62 10.44
C GLU A 161 1.66 -21.43 9.21
N ASP A 162 0.88 -21.40 8.12
CA ASP A 162 1.13 -22.20 6.91
C ASP A 162 2.32 -21.72 6.06
N GLY A 163 2.98 -20.64 6.49
CA GLY A 163 4.14 -20.08 5.80
C GLY A 163 3.81 -19.39 4.47
N LYS A 164 2.54 -19.18 4.17
CA LYS A 164 2.12 -18.44 2.98
C LYS A 164 2.27 -16.93 3.17
N ASN A 165 1.92 -16.20 2.11
CA ASN A 165 1.98 -14.76 2.04
C ASN A 165 0.62 -14.25 1.57
N GLN A 166 0.08 -13.24 2.25
CA GLN A 166 -1.10 -12.51 1.78
C GLN A 166 -0.68 -11.21 1.11
N GLN A 167 -1.24 -10.95 -0.06
CA GLN A 167 -0.98 -9.74 -0.82
C GLN A 167 -2.27 -8.99 -1.13
N GLY A 168 -2.13 -7.69 -1.38
CA GLY A 168 -3.30 -6.85 -1.62
C GLY A 168 -2.99 -5.37 -1.69
N LYS A 169 -4.03 -4.57 -1.44
CA LYS A 169 -4.00 -3.10 -1.45
C LYS A 169 -4.50 -2.53 -0.12
N ILE A 170 -3.86 -1.47 0.34
CA ILE A 170 -4.25 -0.72 1.53
C ILE A 170 -4.84 0.60 1.08
N VAL A 171 -6.02 0.93 1.59
CA VAL A 171 -6.58 2.28 1.51
C VAL A 171 -6.90 2.74 2.91
N VAL A 172 -6.47 3.95 3.25
CA VAL A 172 -6.83 4.60 4.52
C VAL A 172 -7.54 5.89 4.20
N LEU A 173 -8.72 6.08 4.78
CA LEU A 173 -9.49 7.31 4.70
C LEU A 173 -9.40 8.02 6.04
N ALA A 174 -9.17 9.33 6.03
CA ALA A 174 -9.37 10.19 7.18
C ALA A 174 -10.43 11.22 6.80
N TYR A 175 -11.54 11.28 7.53
CA TYR A 175 -12.67 12.11 7.16
C TYR A 175 -13.38 12.75 8.35
N GLY A 176 -14.08 13.84 8.08
CA GLY A 176 -14.96 14.54 9.00
C GLY A 176 -15.88 15.49 8.24
N PRO A 177 -16.50 16.47 8.93
CA PRO A 177 -17.53 17.31 8.32
C PRO A 177 -17.05 18.14 7.13
N GLU A 178 -15.78 18.55 7.13
CA GLU A 178 -15.25 19.52 6.16
C GLU A 178 -14.11 18.96 5.29
N ALA A 179 -13.56 17.80 5.64
CA ALA A 179 -12.41 17.24 4.96
C ALA A 179 -12.53 15.73 4.78
N LEU A 180 -12.10 15.27 3.60
CA LEU A 180 -11.90 13.87 3.26
C LEU A 180 -10.51 13.75 2.64
N LEU A 181 -9.61 13.06 3.33
CA LEU A 181 -8.24 12.82 2.89
C LEU A 181 -8.00 11.32 2.76
N THR A 182 -7.16 10.93 1.82
CA THR A 182 -6.92 9.52 1.49
C THR A 182 -5.44 9.20 1.43
N TYR A 183 -5.12 7.96 1.77
CA TYR A 183 -3.79 7.39 1.67
C TYR A 183 -3.86 6.01 0.98
N PRO A 184 -3.07 5.76 -0.08
CA PRO A 184 -2.26 6.75 -0.78
C PRO A 184 -3.08 7.89 -1.39
N ALA A 185 -2.40 8.98 -1.73
CA ALA A 185 -3.04 10.05 -2.51
C ALA A 185 -3.47 9.53 -3.89
N GLY A 186 -4.62 9.98 -4.38
CA GLY A 186 -5.13 9.61 -5.71
C GLY A 186 -6.06 8.39 -5.76
N VAL A 187 -6.39 7.80 -4.60
CA VAL A 187 -7.40 6.73 -4.50
C VAL A 187 -8.82 7.25 -4.74
N LEU A 188 -9.08 8.53 -4.46
CA LEU A 188 -10.35 9.17 -4.78
C LEU A 188 -10.54 9.28 -6.29
N ASN A 189 -11.73 8.94 -6.75
CA ASN A 189 -12.14 9.17 -8.13
C ASN A 189 -12.82 10.53 -8.29
N PHE A 190 -12.99 10.92 -9.55
CA PHE A 190 -13.77 12.10 -9.91
C PHE A 190 -15.26 11.82 -9.77
N SER A 191 -16.03 12.85 -9.42
CA SER A 191 -17.49 12.78 -9.37
C SER A 191 -18.06 12.20 -10.67
N GLY A 192 -18.87 11.15 -10.58
CA GLY A 192 -19.51 10.48 -11.72
C GLY A 192 -18.95 9.11 -12.10
N SER A 193 -17.85 8.65 -11.48
CA SER A 193 -17.25 7.32 -11.75
C SER A 193 -18.01 6.11 -11.19
N GLY A 194 -19.21 6.30 -10.61
CA GLY A 194 -20.00 5.23 -9.97
C GLY A 194 -19.46 4.73 -8.63
N SER A 195 -18.15 4.86 -8.38
CA SER A 195 -17.48 4.58 -7.10
C SER A 195 -16.60 5.76 -6.69
N LEU A 196 -16.67 6.17 -5.42
CA LEU A 196 -15.86 7.28 -4.88
C LEU A 196 -14.38 6.89 -4.75
N LEU A 197 -14.07 5.61 -4.60
CA LEU A 197 -12.73 5.10 -4.34
C LEU A 197 -12.35 3.99 -5.31
N THR A 198 -11.08 3.95 -5.74
CA THR A 198 -10.51 2.84 -6.54
C THR A 198 -9.49 2.06 -5.72
N ALA A 199 -9.87 0.86 -5.28
CA ALA A 199 -9.01 -0.03 -4.49
C ALA A 199 -7.66 -0.33 -5.17
N ASP A 200 -7.61 -0.41 -6.51
CA ASP A 200 -6.41 -0.74 -7.27
C ASP A 200 -5.27 0.28 -7.10
N LYS A 201 -5.63 1.54 -6.84
CA LYS A 201 -4.70 2.64 -6.57
C LYS A 201 -4.19 2.66 -5.12
N GLY A 202 -4.61 1.70 -4.29
CA GLY A 202 -4.15 1.56 -2.93
C GLY A 202 -2.66 1.19 -2.82
N GLU A 203 -2.10 1.32 -1.62
CA GLU A 203 -0.71 0.94 -1.35
C GLU A 203 -0.60 -0.58 -1.45
N TYR A 204 0.31 -1.09 -2.27
CA TYR A 204 0.55 -2.53 -2.34
C TYR A 204 1.08 -3.05 -1.00
N PHE A 205 0.58 -4.21 -0.58
CA PHE A 205 1.15 -4.96 0.53
C PHE A 205 1.37 -6.42 0.21
N SER A 206 2.35 -6.99 0.91
CA SER A 206 2.72 -8.40 0.90
C SER A 206 3.23 -8.74 2.29
N VAL A 207 2.51 -9.60 3.02
CA VAL A 207 2.83 -9.97 4.40
C VAL A 207 2.81 -11.48 4.59
N SER A 208 3.93 -12.02 5.07
CA SER A 208 4.04 -13.41 5.53
C SER A 208 3.92 -13.54 7.05
N ARG A 209 4.20 -12.46 7.79
CA ARG A 209 4.09 -12.42 9.27
C ARG A 209 3.59 -11.07 9.74
N PHE A 210 4.38 -10.03 9.50
CA PHE A 210 4.12 -8.70 10.05
C PHE A 210 4.62 -7.61 9.10
N ARG A 211 3.85 -6.53 8.96
CA ARG A 211 4.27 -5.32 8.26
C ARG A 211 3.70 -4.08 8.96
N GLU A 212 4.55 -3.09 9.22
CA GLU A 212 4.11 -1.78 9.72
C GLU A 212 3.72 -0.88 8.55
N VAL A 213 2.63 -0.12 8.73
CA VAL A 213 2.09 0.84 7.76
C VAL A 213 1.96 2.19 8.44
N LYS A 214 2.40 3.24 7.74
CA LYS A 214 2.43 4.62 8.23
C LYS A 214 1.76 5.52 7.22
N ALA A 215 0.57 6.00 7.54
CA ALA A 215 -0.14 6.99 6.75
C ALA A 215 -0.06 8.35 7.46
N LYS A 216 0.11 9.42 6.67
CA LYS A 216 0.04 10.80 7.16
C LYS A 216 -0.97 11.59 6.34
N PHE A 217 -1.81 12.35 7.02
CA PHE A 217 -2.84 13.18 6.42
C PHE A 217 -2.64 14.64 6.86
N GLY A 218 -2.70 15.56 5.91
CA GLY A 218 -2.58 17.00 6.18
C GLY A 218 -1.41 17.65 5.43
N PRO A 219 -1.10 18.91 5.75
CA PRO A 219 -1.64 19.68 6.88
C PRO A 219 -3.14 20.04 6.74
N VAL A 220 -3.87 20.11 7.86
CA VAL A 220 -5.27 20.60 7.93
C VAL A 220 -5.38 21.91 8.71
N ALA A 221 -6.46 22.67 8.45
CA ALA A 221 -6.70 23.95 9.10
C ALA A 221 -7.01 23.80 10.61
N SER A 222 -7.88 22.86 10.96
CA SER A 222 -8.19 22.46 12.34
C SER A 222 -8.22 20.94 12.47
N THR A 223 -7.88 20.46 13.66
CA THR A 223 -7.89 19.03 13.99
C THR A 223 -9.31 18.46 14.07
N ASP A 224 -10.33 19.31 14.20
CA ASP A 224 -11.73 18.88 14.26
C ASP A 224 -12.32 18.51 12.90
N HIS A 225 -11.58 18.79 11.82
CA HIS A 225 -12.00 18.53 10.44
C HIS A 225 -11.89 17.04 10.06
N LEU A 226 -11.03 16.29 10.76
CA LEU A 226 -10.89 14.85 10.60
C LEU A 226 -11.32 14.21 11.93
N ARG A 227 -12.44 13.48 11.92
CA ARG A 227 -13.02 12.86 13.12
C ARG A 227 -12.91 11.34 13.12
N ASN A 228 -12.81 10.76 11.94
CA ASN A 228 -12.82 9.33 11.73
C ASN A 228 -11.68 8.92 10.81
N VAL A 229 -11.17 7.71 11.02
CA VAL A 229 -10.18 7.05 10.18
C VAL A 229 -10.68 5.66 9.87
N ASP A 230 -10.83 5.34 8.60
CA ASP A 230 -11.15 4.00 8.13
C ASP A 230 -9.93 3.37 7.47
N ILE A 231 -9.62 2.14 7.85
CA ILE A 231 -8.57 1.33 7.22
C ILE A 231 -9.23 0.19 6.47
N PHE A 232 -8.99 0.12 5.16
CA PHE A 232 -9.46 -0.93 4.27
C PHE A 232 -8.28 -1.75 3.75
N LEU A 233 -8.36 -3.07 3.89
CA LEU A 233 -7.44 -4.01 3.25
C LEU A 233 -8.21 -4.76 2.16
N PHE A 234 -7.76 -4.60 0.91
CA PHE A 234 -8.30 -5.30 -0.25
C PHE A 234 -7.35 -6.40 -0.69
N GLU A 235 -7.90 -7.45 -1.27
CA GLU A 235 -7.16 -8.40 -2.08
C GLU A 235 -6.80 -7.77 -3.44
N ASN A 236 -5.86 -8.38 -4.18
CA ASN A 236 -5.54 -7.96 -5.56
C ASN A 236 -6.73 -8.08 -6.52
N SER A 237 -7.77 -8.86 -6.16
CA SER A 237 -9.02 -9.01 -6.91
C SER A 237 -9.99 -7.83 -6.71
N GLY A 238 -9.69 -6.90 -5.80
CA GLY A 238 -10.61 -5.85 -5.37
C GLY A 238 -11.57 -6.27 -4.24
N LYS A 239 -11.53 -7.52 -3.80
CA LYS A 239 -12.35 -8.01 -2.67
C LYS A 239 -11.91 -7.38 -1.35
N LEU A 240 -12.85 -6.90 -0.54
CA LEU A 240 -12.57 -6.31 0.76
C LEU A 240 -12.32 -7.41 1.81
N LEU A 241 -11.12 -7.45 2.36
CA LEU A 241 -10.68 -8.43 3.37
C LEU A 241 -10.94 -7.95 4.80
N VAL A 242 -10.58 -6.71 5.09
CA VAL A 242 -10.68 -6.13 6.45
C VAL A 242 -11.11 -4.67 6.35
N HIS A 243 -12.03 -4.27 7.22
CA HIS A 243 -12.41 -2.89 7.45
C HIS A 243 -12.38 -2.60 8.97
N GLN A 244 -11.72 -1.52 9.37
CA GLN A 244 -11.74 -1.03 10.75
C GLN A 244 -11.86 0.50 10.77
N ASN A 245 -12.83 0.99 11.56
CA ASN A 245 -13.06 2.41 11.82
C ASN A 245 -12.46 2.82 13.18
N PHE A 246 -11.87 4.00 13.22
CA PHE A 246 -11.32 4.61 14.44
C PHE A 246 -11.77 6.06 14.54
N LYS A 247 -12.17 6.48 15.74
CA LYS A 247 -12.38 7.90 16.03
C LYS A 247 -11.03 8.56 16.33
N THR A 248 -10.77 9.69 15.70
CA THR A 248 -9.64 10.53 16.08
C THR A 248 -9.97 11.19 17.41
N GLY A 249 -9.13 11.01 18.43
CA GLY A 249 -9.27 11.78 19.66
C GLY A 249 -9.07 13.28 19.41
N PRO A 250 -9.59 14.17 20.27
CA PRO A 250 -9.22 15.58 20.23
C PRO A 250 -7.70 15.68 20.28
N ALA A 251 -7.13 16.69 19.62
CA ALA A 251 -5.71 16.98 19.71
C ALA A 251 -5.38 17.32 21.17
N LYS A 252 -5.05 16.28 21.96
CA LYS A 252 -4.56 16.46 23.31
C LYS A 252 -3.30 17.28 23.12
N ASN A 253 -3.31 18.54 23.57
CA ASN A 253 -2.15 19.41 23.57
C ASN A 253 -1.02 18.65 24.25
N ARG A 254 -0.22 17.94 23.46
CA ARG A 254 0.90 17.19 23.97
C ARG A 254 1.91 18.24 24.32
N GLU A 255 2.09 18.39 25.62
CA GLU A 255 3.22 19.09 26.19
C GLU A 255 4.46 18.65 25.40
N PRO A 256 5.21 19.61 24.81
CA PRO A 256 6.26 19.31 23.85
C PRO A 256 7.18 18.26 24.46
N SER A 257 7.29 17.12 23.77
CA SER A 257 8.10 15.99 24.25
C SER A 257 9.48 16.55 24.63
N PRO A 258 9.92 16.37 25.89
CA PRO A 258 11.07 17.08 26.43
C PRO A 258 12.23 16.90 25.46
N ARG A 259 12.65 18.01 24.86
CA ARG A 259 13.74 18.05 23.90
C ARG A 259 14.90 17.32 24.57
N PRO A 260 15.47 16.25 23.99
CA PRO A 260 16.54 15.52 24.64
C PRO A 260 17.61 16.54 24.99
N ALA A 261 17.82 16.74 26.30
CA ALA A 261 18.75 17.73 26.80
C ALA A 261 20.07 17.47 26.10
N ALA A 262 20.57 18.47 25.38
CA ALA A 262 21.82 18.35 24.65
C ALA A 262 22.85 17.79 25.62
N SER A 263 23.31 16.56 25.36
CA SER A 263 24.34 15.92 26.16
C SER A 263 25.57 16.82 26.04
N ALA A 264 25.79 17.65 27.06
CA ALA A 264 26.97 18.46 27.20
C ALA A 264 28.14 17.48 27.39
N LYS A 265 28.75 17.08 26.28
CA LYS A 265 30.07 16.48 26.29
C LYS A 265 31.03 17.55 26.80
N GLY A 266 31.42 17.42 28.06
CA GLY A 266 32.60 18.11 28.59
C GLY A 266 33.82 17.73 27.77
N PHE A 267 34.59 18.75 27.41
CA PHE A 267 35.99 18.64 27.04
C PHE A 267 36.84 18.42 28.29
#